data_AF-A0A0F9T2T0-F1
#
_entry.id   AF-A0A0F9T2T0-F1
#
_cell.length_a   1.000
_cell.length_b   1.000
_cell.length_c   1.000
_cell.angle_alpha   90.00
_cell.angle_beta   90.00
_cell.angle_gamma   90.00
#
_symmetry.space_group_name_H-M   'P 1'
#
loop_
_entity.id
_entity.type
_entity.pdbx_description
1 polymer ?
#
loop_
_entity_poly.entity_id
_entity_poly.type
_entity_poly.pdbx_seq_one_letter_code
_entity_poly.pdbx_strand_id
1 'polypeptide(L)'
;MTYDDKAEEKKEERRRNWREKRRRYKKCHREQVRRYQHEWYEQNREKLRRRSRQQYLRANYGMTPEDYEQLLQAGNKRCWLCGTTEPGRNDKHFSVDHDHITGRIRGLLCFACNAGIIGRMEEREVTLKTLANYLKGKKACRILQMHS
;
A
#
# COMPACT_ATOMS: atom_id res chain seq x y z
N MET A 1 -48.49 -9.57 14.11
CA MET A 1 -47.35 -8.89 14.77
C MET A 1 -47.19 -9.44 16.15
N THR A 2 -46.08 -10.14 16.39
CA THR A 2 -45.68 -10.70 17.68
C THR A 2 -45.15 -9.60 18.60
N TYR A 3 -44.99 -9.92 19.89
CA TYR A 3 -44.36 -9.02 20.86
C TYR A 3 -42.90 -8.69 20.48
N ASP A 4 -42.19 -9.66 19.92
CA ASP A 4 -40.79 -9.50 19.48
C ASP A 4 -40.67 -8.58 18.27
N ASP A 5 -41.62 -8.64 17.33
CA ASP A 5 -41.68 -7.72 16.18
C ASP A 5 -41.81 -6.25 16.64
N LYS A 6 -42.67 -6.01 17.64
CA LYS A 6 -42.85 -4.66 18.24
C LYS A 6 -41.61 -4.18 18.99
N ALA A 7 -40.87 -5.10 19.61
CA ALA A 7 -39.64 -4.78 20.32
C ALA A 7 -38.51 -4.40 19.36
N GLU A 8 -38.40 -5.10 18.22
CA GLU A 8 -37.42 -4.79 17.18
C GLU A 8 -37.76 -3.47 16.46
N GLU A 9 -39.03 -3.23 16.14
CA GLU A 9 -39.50 -1.96 15.56
C GLU A 9 -39.12 -0.75 16.45
N LYS A 10 -39.32 -0.86 17.78
CA LYS A 10 -38.88 0.16 18.74
C LYS A 10 -37.36 0.33 18.78
N LYS A 11 -36.56 -0.72 18.57
CA LYS A 11 -35.09 -0.59 18.47
C LYS A 11 -34.71 0.13 17.18
N GLU A 12 -35.34 -0.21 16.06
CA GLU A 12 -35.09 0.44 14.78
C GLU A 12 -35.48 1.92 14.80
N GLU A 13 -36.61 2.26 15.41
CA GLU A 13 -37.06 3.63 15.60
C GLU A 13 -36.04 4.43 16.42
N ARG A 14 -35.57 3.88 17.56
CA ARG A 14 -34.50 4.51 18.36
C ARG A 14 -33.22 4.72 17.56
N ARG A 15 -32.81 3.74 16.75
CA ARG A 15 -31.64 3.86 15.86
C ARG A 15 -31.85 4.97 14.83
N ARG A 16 -33.04 5.08 14.24
CA ARG A 16 -33.40 6.12 13.26
C ARG A 16 -33.36 7.50 13.90
N ASN A 17 -34.01 7.68 15.05
CA ASN A 17 -34.05 8.94 15.79
C ASN A 17 -32.64 9.39 16.21
N TRP A 18 -31.80 8.45 16.67
CA TRP A 18 -30.40 8.74 16.99
C TRP A 18 -29.60 9.19 15.76
N ARG A 19 -29.75 8.52 14.61
CA ARG A 19 -29.09 8.90 13.35
C ARG A 19 -29.50 10.29 12.90
N GLU A 20 -30.79 10.61 12.96
CA GLU A 20 -31.31 11.92 12.58
C GLU A 20 -30.80 13.03 13.52
N LYS A 21 -30.89 12.82 14.85
CA LYS A 21 -30.37 13.76 15.84
C LYS A 21 -28.87 14.02 15.62
N ARG A 22 -28.08 12.98 15.39
CA ARG A 22 -26.64 13.09 15.08
C ARG A 22 -26.38 13.85 13.78
N ARG A 23 -27.19 13.62 12.74
CA ARG A 23 -27.09 14.35 11.45
C ARG A 23 -27.39 15.83 11.64
N ARG A 24 -28.47 16.18 12.35
CA ARG A 24 -28.82 17.58 12.68
C ARG A 24 -27.70 18.25 13.50
N TYR A 25 -27.21 17.59 14.55
CA TYR A 25 -26.12 18.09 15.38
C TYR A 25 -24.87 18.41 14.54
N LYS A 26 -24.42 17.48 13.69
CA LYS A 26 -23.27 17.70 12.78
C LYS A 26 -23.47 18.85 11.81
N LYS A 27 -24.71 19.08 11.34
CA LYS A 27 -25.03 20.20 10.43
C LYS A 27 -24.91 21.53 11.16
N CYS A 28 -25.51 21.66 12.34
CA CYS A 28 -25.51 22.90 13.12
C CYS A 28 -24.14 23.18 13.79
N HIS A 29 -23.35 22.16 14.08
CA HIS A 29 -22.06 22.28 14.79
C HIS A 29 -20.89 21.86 13.90
N ARG A 30 -20.94 22.19 12.60
CA ARG A 30 -19.97 21.73 11.59
C ARG A 30 -18.52 22.06 11.98
N GLU A 31 -18.26 23.28 12.43
CA GLU A 31 -16.92 23.74 12.80
C GLU A 31 -16.41 23.08 14.08
N GLN A 32 -17.24 23.03 15.12
CA GLN A 32 -16.91 22.33 16.37
C GLN A 32 -16.60 20.85 16.11
N VAL A 33 -17.42 20.18 15.29
CA VAL A 33 -17.20 18.78 14.91
C VAL A 33 -15.91 18.63 14.11
N ARG A 34 -15.62 19.53 13.16
CA ARG A 34 -14.37 19.51 12.40
C ARG A 34 -13.15 19.68 13.29
N ARG A 35 -13.18 20.65 14.20
CA ARG A 35 -12.10 20.91 15.15
C ARG A 35 -11.86 19.70 16.05
N TYR A 36 -12.92 19.17 16.66
CA TYR A 36 -12.85 17.97 17.47
C TYR A 36 -12.29 16.76 16.68
N GLN A 37 -12.74 16.57 15.44
CA GLN A 37 -12.23 15.50 14.57
C GLN A 37 -10.76 15.68 14.23
N HIS A 38 -10.33 16.92 13.97
CA HIS A 38 -8.94 17.25 13.70
C HIS A 38 -8.06 17.00 14.93
N GLU A 39 -8.45 17.50 16.10
CA GLU A 39 -7.75 17.26 17.37
C GLU A 39 -7.66 15.77 17.69
N TRP A 40 -8.77 15.05 17.54
CA TRP A 40 -8.80 13.60 17.73
C TRP A 40 -7.88 12.88 16.75
N TYR A 41 -7.88 13.27 15.47
CA TYR A 41 -7.01 12.69 14.46
C TYR A 41 -5.53 12.95 14.78
N GLU A 42 -5.14 14.17 15.13
CA GLU A 42 -3.76 14.51 15.47
C GLU A 42 -3.28 13.72 16.70
N GLN A 43 -4.11 13.63 17.75
CA GLN A 43 -3.81 12.83 18.95
C GLN A 43 -3.71 11.33 18.68
N ASN A 44 -4.41 10.81 17.65
CA ASN A 44 -4.46 9.39 17.31
C ASN A 44 -3.72 9.03 16.02
N ARG A 45 -2.99 9.98 15.42
CA ARG A 45 -2.43 9.89 14.06
C ARG A 45 -1.55 8.67 13.88
N GLU A 46 -0.66 8.41 14.82
CA GLU A 46 0.25 7.28 14.80
C GLU A 46 -0.49 5.93 14.89
N LYS A 47 -1.44 5.82 15.84
CA LYS A 47 -2.26 4.62 16.02
C LYS A 47 -3.08 4.31 14.76
N LEU A 48 -3.66 5.33 14.13
CA LEU A 48 -4.41 5.19 12.88
C LEU A 48 -3.50 4.75 11.73
N ARG A 49 -2.29 5.31 11.62
CA ARG A 49 -1.29 4.90 10.63
C ARG A 49 -0.87 3.45 10.80
N ARG A 50 -0.56 3.02 12.04
CA ARG A 50 -0.20 1.63 12.34
C ARG A 50 -1.33 0.67 11.95
N ARG A 51 -2.57 0.99 12.35
CA ARG A 51 -3.75 0.18 12.01
C ARG A 51 -3.97 0.09 10.50
N SER A 52 -3.87 1.23 9.81
CA SER A 52 -4.00 1.29 8.34
C SER A 52 -2.95 0.42 7.65
N ARG A 53 -1.68 0.51 8.08
CA ARG A 53 -0.59 -0.31 7.53
C ARG A 53 -0.82 -1.80 7.77
N GLN A 54 -1.24 -2.19 8.98
CA GLN A 54 -1.55 -3.59 9.29
C GLN A 54 -2.69 -4.12 8.41
N GLN A 55 -3.76 -3.33 8.23
CA GLN A 55 -4.86 -3.70 7.35
C GLN A 55 -4.41 -3.82 5.89
N TYR A 56 -3.57 -2.89 5.41
CA TYR A 56 -3.01 -2.91 4.07
C TYR A 56 -2.17 -4.17 3.81
N LEU A 57 -1.24 -4.51 4.71
CA LEU A 57 -0.40 -5.71 4.60
C LEU A 57 -1.25 -6.98 4.58
N ARG A 58 -2.24 -7.07 5.46
CA ARG A 58 -3.14 -8.22 5.52
C ARG A 58 -4.00 -8.34 4.26
N ALA A 59 -4.56 -7.24 3.79
CA ALA A 59 -5.52 -7.25 2.68
C ALA A 59 -4.84 -7.54 1.33
N ASN A 60 -3.63 -7.03 1.09
CA ASN A 60 -2.95 -7.18 -0.19
C ASN A 60 -2.01 -8.38 -0.23
N TYR A 61 -1.40 -8.75 0.90
CA TYR A 61 -0.33 -9.74 0.94
C TYR A 61 -0.60 -10.90 1.91
N GLY A 62 -1.69 -10.87 2.67
CA GLY A 62 -1.97 -11.88 3.70
C GLY A 62 -0.97 -11.85 4.87
N MET A 63 -0.22 -10.76 5.03
CA MET A 63 0.90 -10.66 5.97
C MET A 63 0.56 -9.88 7.24
N THR A 64 1.25 -10.23 8.31
CA THR A 64 1.34 -9.44 9.54
C THR A 64 2.49 -8.42 9.47
N PRO A 65 2.48 -7.36 10.30
CA PRO A 65 3.65 -6.48 10.47
C PRO A 65 4.93 -7.23 10.85
N GLU A 66 4.80 -8.32 11.61
CA GLU A 66 5.89 -9.18 12.05
C GLU A 66 6.49 -9.96 10.87
N ASP A 67 5.66 -10.50 9.97
CA ASP A 67 6.12 -11.15 8.74
C ASP A 67 6.90 -10.17 7.85
N TYR A 68 6.42 -8.94 7.74
CA TYR A 68 7.12 -7.89 7.01
C TYR A 68 8.50 -7.62 7.62
N GLU A 69 8.59 -7.53 8.95
CA GLU A 69 9.87 -7.29 9.63
C GLU A 69 10.84 -8.47 9.40
N GLN A 70 10.35 -9.71 9.45
CA GLN A 70 11.17 -10.89 9.14
C GLN A 70 11.73 -10.83 7.70
N LEU A 71 10.90 -10.48 6.70
CA LEU A 71 11.38 -10.27 5.33
C LEU A 71 12.41 -9.14 5.24
N LEU A 72 12.22 -8.06 5.99
CA LEU A 72 13.17 -6.95 6.02
C LEU A 72 14.52 -7.37 6.59
N GLN A 73 14.52 -8.16 7.66
CA GLN A 73 15.74 -8.70 8.26
C GLN A 73 16.43 -9.69 7.33
N ALA A 74 15.69 -10.59 6.69
CA ALA A 74 16.22 -11.50 5.68
C ALA A 74 16.89 -10.77 4.51
N GLY A 75 16.42 -9.57 4.18
CA GLY A 75 17.01 -8.65 3.21
C GLY A 75 18.17 -7.80 3.70
N ASN A 76 18.69 -8.03 4.91
CA ASN A 76 19.67 -7.16 5.57
C ASN A 76 19.23 -5.68 5.63
N LYS A 77 17.92 -5.44 5.83
CA LYS A 77 17.29 -4.12 5.90
C LYS A 77 17.56 -3.24 4.67
N ARG A 78 17.64 -3.87 3.49
CA ARG A 78 17.95 -3.21 2.22
C ARG A 78 16.97 -3.65 1.14
N CYS A 79 16.91 -2.88 0.06
CA CYS A 79 16.28 -3.29 -1.19
C CYS A 79 16.95 -4.57 -1.71
N TRP A 80 16.17 -5.63 -1.95
CA TRP A 80 16.69 -6.90 -2.45
C TRP A 80 17.23 -6.84 -3.88
N LEU A 81 16.85 -5.81 -4.65
CA LEU A 81 17.31 -5.62 -6.03
C LEU A 81 18.59 -4.79 -6.13
N CYS A 82 18.62 -3.60 -5.51
CA CYS A 82 19.76 -2.66 -5.66
C CYS A 82 20.60 -2.48 -4.40
N GLY A 83 20.23 -3.08 -3.27
CA GLY A 83 20.99 -3.02 -2.02
C GLY A 83 20.93 -1.70 -1.24
N THR A 84 20.14 -0.72 -1.70
CA THR A 84 19.96 0.54 -0.97
C THR A 84 19.30 0.30 0.39
N THR A 85 19.75 1.05 1.40
CA THR A 85 19.09 1.13 2.72
C THR A 85 17.95 2.12 2.75
N GLU A 86 17.74 2.88 1.66
CA GLU A 86 16.69 3.89 1.57
C GLU A 86 15.45 3.35 0.84
N PRO A 87 14.29 3.26 1.52
CA PRO A 87 13.08 2.79 0.88
C PRO A 87 12.56 3.70 -0.23
N GLY A 88 12.88 5.00 -0.16
CA GLY A 88 12.45 6.03 -1.11
C GLY A 88 11.03 6.56 -0.87
N ARG A 89 10.67 7.61 -1.63
CA ARG A 89 9.33 8.24 -1.68
C ARG A 89 8.72 8.63 -0.32
N ASN A 90 9.36 9.47 0.51
CA ASN A 90 8.83 9.91 1.82
C ASN A 90 8.27 8.80 2.74
N ASP A 91 8.46 7.53 2.37
CA ASP A 91 7.91 6.37 3.03
C ASP A 91 9.01 5.79 3.89
N LYS A 92 8.60 5.29 5.04
CA LYS A 92 9.51 4.69 6.01
C LYS A 92 9.73 3.20 5.73
N HIS A 93 9.10 2.66 4.69
CA HIS A 93 9.03 1.22 4.43
C HIS A 93 9.34 0.89 2.98
N PHE A 94 10.02 -0.24 2.78
CA PHE A 94 10.22 -0.83 1.47
C PHE A 94 8.89 -1.36 0.94
N SER A 95 8.74 -1.35 -0.38
CA SER A 95 7.58 -1.91 -1.07
C SER A 95 7.65 -3.43 -1.06
N VAL A 96 6.51 -4.07 -0.83
CA VAL A 96 6.37 -5.52 -0.96
C VAL A 96 6.23 -5.87 -2.44
N ASP A 97 7.24 -6.50 -2.99
CA ASP A 97 7.25 -6.96 -4.38
C ASP A 97 6.62 -8.36 -4.45
N HIS A 98 5.73 -8.55 -5.41
CA HIS A 98 5.01 -9.80 -5.59
C HIS A 98 4.76 -10.06 -7.08
N ASP A 99 4.73 -11.33 -7.44
CA ASP A 99 4.35 -11.76 -8.78
C ASP A 99 2.85 -11.51 -9.01
N HIS A 100 2.51 -10.75 -10.06
CA HIS A 100 1.13 -10.33 -10.30
C HIS A 100 0.19 -11.46 -10.78
N ILE A 101 0.73 -12.63 -11.15
CA ILE A 101 -0.06 -13.78 -11.61
C ILE A 101 -0.34 -14.75 -10.46
N THR A 102 0.68 -15.03 -9.66
CA THR A 102 0.66 -16.04 -8.60
C THR A 102 0.44 -15.46 -7.21
N GLY A 103 0.63 -14.15 -7.04
CA GLY A 103 0.59 -13.48 -5.74
C GLY A 103 1.77 -13.81 -4.82
N ARG A 104 2.77 -14.57 -5.29
CA ARG A 104 3.93 -14.95 -4.48
C ARG A 104 4.80 -13.73 -4.20
N ILE A 105 5.11 -13.52 -2.93
CA ILE A 105 6.03 -12.46 -2.49
C ILE A 105 7.44 -12.80 -2.97
N ARG A 106 8.07 -11.86 -3.68
CA ARG A 106 9.45 -11.96 -4.19
C ARG A 106 10.47 -11.34 -3.24
N GLY A 107 10.09 -10.25 -2.55
CA GLY A 107 10.97 -9.59 -1.59
C GLY A 107 10.54 -8.16 -1.25
N LEU A 108 11.43 -7.42 -0.59
CA LEU A 108 11.25 -6.01 -0.28
C LEU A 108 12.15 -5.12 -1.13
N LEU A 109 11.55 -4.16 -1.84
CA LEU A 109 12.24 -3.31 -2.80
C LEU A 109 12.07 -1.83 -2.46
N CYS A 110 13.06 -0.99 -2.79
CA CYS A 110 12.88 0.45 -2.72
C CYS A 110 11.88 0.90 -3.80
N PHE A 111 11.24 2.05 -3.59
CA PHE A 111 10.23 2.59 -4.50
C PHE A 111 10.71 2.67 -5.95
N ALA A 112 11.95 3.12 -6.16
CA ALA A 112 12.54 3.23 -7.51
C ALA A 112 12.69 1.87 -8.19
N CYS A 113 13.08 0.83 -7.45
CA CYS A 113 13.18 -0.53 -7.98
C CYS A 113 11.79 -1.12 -8.23
N ASN A 114 10.88 -1.02 -7.26
CA ASN A 114 9.56 -1.62 -7.34
C ASN A 114 8.73 -1.01 -8.47
N ALA A 115 8.53 0.32 -8.44
CA ALA A 115 7.68 1.00 -9.42
C ALA A 115 8.41 1.33 -10.72
N GLY A 116 9.72 1.61 -10.65
CA GLY A 116 10.50 2.06 -11.80
C GLY A 116 11.08 0.93 -12.63
N ILE A 117 11.46 -0.19 -12.01
CA ILE A 117 12.07 -1.33 -12.72
C ILE A 117 11.05 -2.44 -12.85
N ILE A 118 10.65 -3.05 -11.73
CA ILE A 118 9.84 -4.26 -11.74
C ILE A 118 8.46 -4.00 -12.35
N GLY A 119 7.71 -3.03 -11.83
CA GLY A 119 6.37 -2.71 -12.33
C GLY A 119 6.33 -2.31 -13.82
N ARG A 120 7.41 -1.72 -14.36
CA ARG A 120 7.48 -1.36 -15.79
C ARG A 120 7.88 -2.53 -16.70
N MET A 121 8.59 -3.51 -16.15
CA MET A 121 9.12 -4.64 -16.90
C MET A 121 8.15 -5.82 -16.89
N GLU A 122 7.44 -6.04 -15.78
CA GLU A 122 6.48 -7.14 -15.63
C GLU A 122 5.30 -7.04 -16.60
N GLU A 123 4.93 -5.83 -17.02
CA GLU A 123 3.90 -5.58 -18.03
C GLU A 123 4.41 -5.63 -19.49
N ARG A 124 5.72 -5.86 -19.72
CA ARG A 124 6.32 -5.82 -21.05
C ARG A 124 6.83 -7.19 -21.47
N GLU A 125 6.58 -7.53 -22.72
CA GLU A 125 7.09 -8.76 -23.36
C GLU A 125 8.59 -8.70 -23.73
N VAL A 126 9.30 -7.66 -23.28
CA VAL A 126 10.74 -7.53 -23.52
C VAL A 126 11.51 -8.37 -22.52
N THR A 127 12.17 -9.43 -22.99
CA THR A 127 13.00 -10.25 -22.10
C THR A 127 14.17 -9.43 -21.53
N LEU A 128 14.49 -9.67 -20.26
CA LEU A 128 15.67 -9.06 -19.60
C LEU A 128 16.96 -9.33 -20.36
N LYS A 129 17.06 -10.47 -21.05
CA LYS A 129 18.19 -10.83 -21.91
C LYS A 129 18.32 -9.88 -23.10
N THR A 130 17.21 -9.53 -23.75
CA THR A 130 17.20 -8.57 -24.87
C THR A 130 17.64 -7.18 -24.39
N LEU A 131 17.12 -6.72 -23.24
CA LEU A 131 17.50 -5.43 -22.65
C LEU A 131 18.99 -5.41 -22.28
N ALA A 132 19.48 -6.46 -21.62
CA ALA A 132 20.89 -6.58 -21.24
C ALA A 132 21.81 -6.61 -22.47
N ASN A 133 21.42 -7.31 -23.54
CA ASN A 133 22.19 -7.34 -24.79
C ASN A 133 22.24 -5.97 -25.48
N TYR A 134 21.15 -5.20 -25.44
CA TYR A 134 21.10 -3.84 -25.96
C TYR A 134 22.04 -2.91 -25.19
N LEU A 135 21.95 -2.90 -23.85
CA LEU A 135 22.79 -2.05 -22.99
C LEU A 135 24.29 -2.39 -23.10
N LYS A 136 24.62 -3.66 -23.33
CA LYS A 136 26.00 -4.11 -23.58
C LYS A 136 26.53 -3.76 -24.98
N GLY A 137 25.80 -2.97 -25.78
CA GLY A 137 26.27 -2.47 -27.08
C GLY A 137 26.45 -3.52 -28.17
N LYS A 138 26.01 -4.77 -27.96
CA LYS A 138 26.22 -5.89 -28.90
C LYS A 138 25.57 -5.69 -30.28
N LYS A 139 24.59 -4.77 -30.38
CA LYS A 139 23.91 -4.44 -31.64
C LYS A 139 24.58 -3.29 -32.41
N ALA A 140 25.06 -2.26 -31.71
CA ALA A 140 25.67 -1.07 -32.34
C ALA A 140 27.13 -1.30 -32.78
N CYS A 141 27.89 -2.09 -32.01
CA CYS A 141 29.29 -2.41 -32.30
C CYS A 141 29.48 -3.05 -33.69
N ARG A 142 28.47 -3.77 -34.20
CA ARG A 142 28.50 -4.39 -35.54
C ARG A 142 28.33 -3.41 -36.71
N ILE A 143 27.70 -2.26 -36.51
CA ILE A 143 27.41 -1.31 -37.60
C ILE A 143 28.52 -0.26 -37.73
N LEU A 144 29.03 0.25 -36.61
CA LEU A 144 29.99 1.36 -36.59
C LEU A 144 31.45 0.94 -36.79
N GLN A 145 31.75 -0.37 -36.85
CA GLN A 145 33.10 -0.89 -37.13
C GLN A 145 33.41 -1.07 -38.63
N MET A 146 32.48 -0.72 -39.54
CA MET A 146 32.67 -0.88 -40.99
C MET A 146 33.23 0.35 -41.71
N HIS A 147 33.63 1.39 -40.98
CA HIS A 147 34.29 2.58 -41.52
C HIS A 147 35.76 2.62 -41.07
N SER A 148 36.54 1.62 -41.49
CA SER A 148 38.01 1.67 -41.48
C SER A 148 38.51 1.94 -42.88
#